data_AF-A0A2E8E9I2-F1
#
_entry.id   AF-A0A2E8E9I2-F1
#
_cell.length_a   1.000
_cell.length_b   1.000
_cell.length_c   1.000
_cell.angle_alpha   90.00
_cell.angle_beta   90.00
_cell.angle_gamma   90.00
#
_symmetry.space_group_name_H-M   'P 1'
#
loop_
_entity.id
_entity.type
_entity.pdbx_description
1 polymer ?
#
loop_
_entity_poly.entity_id
_entity_poly.type
_entity_poly.pdbx_seq_one_letter_code
_entity_poly.pdbx_strand_id
1 'polypeptide(L)'
;MTRLFVVALVGEGLLTVVAVLWIRLRGLAVVAGEPVTGLWLGFGAAAALAFLNYGVLRLAPPIQPVRSIRRLYRETLRPLFAAARPLEIVGVSVAAGVGEELLFRGAVQAEFGLVVASVLFGLAHVGGRSSLVFGVWVAVIGVALGWLAHVAGGLLAPIVAHAAYDTAAISYIRWDAAVRGGSQAAGSRR
;
A
#
# COMPACT_ATOMS: atom_id res chain seq x y z
N MET A 1 14.56 13.01 -10.64
CA MET A 1 13.94 11.91 -9.88
C MET A 1 14.52 11.94 -8.48
N THR A 2 13.71 11.79 -7.45
CA THR A 2 14.21 11.73 -6.07
C THR A 2 14.97 10.42 -5.83
N ARG A 3 16.00 10.42 -4.97
CA ARG A 3 16.74 9.18 -4.61
C ARG A 3 15.80 8.11 -4.05
N LEU A 4 14.78 8.53 -3.31
CA LEU A 4 13.75 7.67 -2.74
C LEU A 4 12.99 6.90 -3.83
N PHE A 5 12.59 7.58 -4.90
CA PHE A 5 11.85 6.97 -6.00
C PHE A 5 12.64 5.83 -6.66
N VAL A 6 13.95 6.02 -6.89
CA VAL A 6 14.82 5.00 -7.46
C VAL A 6 14.94 3.80 -6.51
N VAL A 7 15.15 4.04 -5.22
CA VAL A 7 15.25 2.97 -4.22
C VAL A 7 13.95 2.16 -4.14
N ALA A 8 12.80 2.83 -4.10
CA ALA A 8 11.49 2.18 -4.09
C ALA A 8 11.29 1.32 -5.34
N LEU A 9 11.53 1.86 -6.54
CA LEU A 9 11.41 1.10 -7.79
C LEU A 9 12.34 -0.11 -7.85
N VAL A 10 13.59 0.03 -7.39
CA VAL A 10 14.52 -1.10 -7.36
C VAL A 10 14.06 -2.16 -6.36
N GLY A 11 13.56 -1.75 -5.19
CA GLY A 11 12.96 -2.65 -4.21
C GLY A 11 11.79 -3.44 -4.79
N GLU A 12 10.80 -2.75 -5.36
CA GLU A 12 9.64 -3.39 -5.97
C GLU A 12 10.00 -4.26 -7.18
N GLY A 13 10.99 -3.84 -7.97
CA GLY A 13 11.52 -4.62 -9.09
C GLY A 13 12.15 -5.92 -8.63
N LEU A 14 12.97 -5.89 -7.58
CA LEU A 14 13.56 -7.10 -7.00
C LEU A 14 12.49 -8.01 -6.40
N LEU A 15 11.51 -7.43 -5.71
CA LEU A 15 10.40 -8.18 -5.12
C LEU A 15 9.56 -8.89 -6.20
N THR A 16 9.30 -8.20 -7.31
CA THR A 16 8.64 -8.77 -8.50
C THR A 16 9.45 -9.92 -9.09
N VAL A 17 10.77 -9.77 -9.22
CA VAL A 17 11.65 -10.83 -9.74
C VAL A 17 11.59 -12.06 -8.83
N VAL A 18 11.68 -11.86 -7.50
CA VAL A 18 11.56 -12.95 -6.52
C VAL A 18 10.20 -13.64 -6.65
N ALA A 19 9.12 -12.88 -6.74
CA ALA A 19 7.77 -13.43 -6.91
C ALA A 19 7.65 -14.28 -8.19
N VAL A 20 8.11 -13.75 -9.33
CA VAL A 20 8.06 -14.45 -10.61
C VAL A 20 8.89 -15.72 -10.58
N LEU A 21 10.12 -15.66 -10.05
CA LEU A 21 10.97 -16.85 -9.92
C LEU A 21 10.31 -17.90 -9.04
N TRP A 22 9.75 -17.49 -7.89
CA TRP A 22 9.03 -18.39 -6.99
C TRP A 22 7.86 -19.07 -7.72
N ILE A 23 6.96 -18.29 -8.32
CA ILE A 23 5.79 -18.78 -9.07
C ILE A 23 6.22 -19.80 -10.13
N ARG A 24 7.27 -19.50 -10.90
CA ARG A 24 7.76 -20.35 -11.97
C ARG A 24 8.40 -21.64 -11.45
N LEU A 25 9.26 -21.55 -10.43
CA LEU A 25 9.93 -22.71 -9.84
C LEU A 25 8.95 -23.68 -9.15
N ARG A 26 7.82 -23.17 -8.68
CA ARG A 26 6.81 -23.95 -7.96
C ARG A 26 5.59 -24.32 -8.82
N GLY A 27 5.57 -23.91 -10.09
CA GLY A 27 4.51 -24.22 -11.03
C GLY A 27 3.14 -23.67 -10.60
N LEU A 28 3.11 -22.52 -9.91
CA LEU A 28 1.88 -21.95 -9.39
C LEU A 28 1.04 -21.34 -10.52
N ALA A 29 -0.25 -21.63 -10.52
CA ALA A 29 -1.20 -21.04 -11.46
C ALA A 29 -1.54 -19.61 -11.02
N VAL A 30 -1.03 -18.62 -11.74
CA VAL A 30 -1.40 -17.21 -11.55
C VAL A 30 -2.24 -16.74 -12.71
N VAL A 31 -3.45 -16.28 -12.40
CA VAL A 31 -4.40 -15.74 -13.36
C VAL A 31 -4.67 -14.27 -13.05
N ALA A 32 -4.83 -13.47 -14.10
CA ALA A 32 -5.20 -12.06 -13.94
C ALA A 32 -6.65 -11.90 -13.45
N GLY A 33 -7.55 -12.81 -13.85
CA GLY A 33 -8.99 -12.65 -13.68
C GLY A 33 -9.62 -11.91 -14.86
N GLU A 34 -10.95 -11.73 -14.84
CA GLU A 34 -11.66 -11.03 -15.91
C GLU A 34 -11.39 -9.51 -15.82
N PRO A 35 -10.95 -8.84 -16.91
CA PRO A 35 -10.53 -7.45 -16.86
C PRO A 35 -11.56 -6.45 -16.33
N VAL A 36 -12.80 -6.52 -16.79
CA VAL A 36 -13.84 -5.54 -16.42
C VAL A 36 -14.18 -5.67 -14.94
N THR A 37 -14.43 -6.88 -14.49
CA THR A 37 -14.71 -7.24 -13.09
C THR A 37 -13.53 -6.86 -12.20
N GLY A 38 -12.30 -7.18 -12.64
CA GLY A 38 -11.08 -6.87 -11.92
C GLY A 38 -10.89 -5.38 -11.71
N LEU A 39 -11.11 -4.55 -12.74
CA LEU A 39 -11.02 -3.10 -12.64
C LEU A 39 -12.09 -2.51 -11.72
N TRP A 40 -13.36 -2.94 -11.87
CA TRP A 40 -14.46 -2.45 -11.03
C TRP A 40 -14.27 -2.80 -9.56
N LEU A 41 -13.97 -4.06 -9.26
CA LEU A 41 -13.72 -4.52 -7.89
C LEU A 41 -12.47 -3.86 -7.32
N GLY A 42 -11.42 -3.70 -8.13
CA GLY A 42 -10.17 -3.07 -7.72
C GLY A 42 -10.36 -1.61 -7.32
N PHE A 43 -10.90 -0.78 -8.21
CA PHE A 43 -11.16 0.64 -7.90
C PHE A 43 -12.21 0.81 -6.79
N GLY A 44 -13.23 -0.05 -6.75
CA GLY A 44 -14.23 -0.06 -5.69
C GLY A 44 -13.60 -0.34 -4.31
N ALA A 45 -12.74 -1.35 -4.23
CA ALA A 45 -12.00 -1.67 -3.01
C ALA A 45 -11.03 -0.55 -2.62
N ALA A 46 -10.32 0.06 -3.58
CA ALA A 46 -9.44 1.20 -3.31
C ALA A 46 -10.22 2.39 -2.71
N ALA A 47 -11.38 2.72 -3.28
CA ALA A 47 -12.23 3.79 -2.78
C ALA A 47 -12.75 3.48 -1.36
N ALA A 48 -13.19 2.25 -1.11
CA ALA A 48 -13.64 1.81 0.21
C ALA A 48 -12.51 1.89 1.25
N LEU A 49 -11.31 1.41 0.92
CA LEU A 49 -10.13 1.49 1.78
C LEU A 49 -9.70 2.93 2.04
N ALA A 50 -9.72 3.80 1.02
CA ALA A 50 -9.40 5.21 1.16
C ALA A 50 -10.39 5.92 2.10
N PHE A 51 -11.69 5.67 1.93
CA PHE A 51 -12.74 6.21 2.79
C PHE A 51 -12.59 5.73 4.24
N LEU A 52 -12.38 4.42 4.44
CA LEU A 52 -12.17 3.83 5.75
C LEU A 52 -10.95 4.45 6.46
N ASN A 53 -9.81 4.52 5.78
CA ASN A 53 -8.59 5.08 6.35
C ASN A 53 -8.72 6.58 6.66
N TYR A 54 -9.37 7.33 5.77
CA TYR A 54 -9.66 8.74 6.02
C TYR A 54 -10.55 8.91 7.26
N GLY A 55 -11.61 8.10 7.37
CA GLY A 55 -12.51 8.05 8.52
C GLY A 55 -11.77 7.74 9.82
N VAL A 56 -10.92 6.70 9.83
CA VAL A 56 -10.08 6.36 10.99
C VAL A 56 -9.16 7.52 11.37
N LEU A 57 -8.49 8.14 10.39
CA LEU A 57 -7.57 9.24 10.67
C LEU A 57 -8.28 10.48 11.23
N ARG A 58 -9.50 10.79 10.76
CA ARG A 58 -10.25 12.02 11.12
C ARG A 58 -11.14 11.85 12.34
N LEU A 59 -11.84 10.72 12.45
CA LEU A 59 -12.95 10.54 13.39
C LEU A 59 -12.58 9.64 14.56
N ALA A 60 -11.62 8.72 14.41
CA ALA A 60 -11.30 7.80 15.49
C ALA A 60 -10.73 8.55 16.72
N PRO A 61 -11.17 8.17 17.93
CA PRO A 61 -10.63 8.76 19.16
C PRO A 61 -9.12 8.51 19.23
N PRO A 62 -8.35 9.39 19.90
CA PRO A 62 -6.90 9.30 19.95
C PRO A 62 -6.43 8.20 20.92
N ILE A 63 -6.92 6.97 20.76
CA ILE A 63 -6.44 5.78 21.46
C ILE A 63 -5.03 5.42 20.98
N GLN A 64 -4.29 4.63 21.77
CA GLN A 64 -2.87 4.35 21.50
C GLN A 64 -2.60 3.84 20.07
N PRO A 65 -3.38 2.91 19.49
CA PRO A 65 -3.16 2.45 18.12
C PRO A 65 -3.25 3.58 17.09
N VAL A 66 -4.30 4.39 17.18
CA VAL A 66 -4.54 5.53 16.29
C VAL A 66 -3.45 6.59 16.44
N ARG A 67 -2.97 6.84 17.68
CA ARG A 67 -1.86 7.76 17.94
C ARG A 67 -0.57 7.30 17.25
N SER A 68 -0.28 6.00 17.30
CA SER A 68 0.91 5.41 16.65
C SER A 68 0.86 5.55 15.13
N ILE A 69 -0.29 5.28 14.50
CA ILE A 69 -0.47 5.48 13.05
C ILE A 69 -0.34 6.96 12.68
N ARG A 70 -1.02 7.86 13.42
CA ARG A 70 -0.91 9.31 13.20
C ARG A 70 0.53 9.82 13.39
N ARG A 71 1.31 9.20 14.28
CA ARG A 71 2.72 9.51 14.49
C ARG A 71 3.57 9.09 13.29
N LEU A 72 3.43 7.84 12.82
CA LEU A 72 4.10 7.36 11.60
C LEU A 72 3.80 8.27 10.39
N TYR A 73 2.54 8.64 10.22
CA TYR A 73 2.11 9.59 9.20
C TYR A 73 2.87 10.92 9.29
N ARG A 74 2.91 11.55 10.48
CA ARG A 74 3.49 12.90 10.65
C ARG A 74 5.01 12.91 10.65
N GLU A 75 5.64 11.94 11.28
CA GLU A 75 7.09 11.92 11.50
C GLU A 75 7.86 11.23 10.36
N THR A 76 7.22 10.31 9.63
CA THR A 76 7.88 9.52 8.58
C THR A 76 7.28 9.80 7.21
N LEU A 77 6.01 9.45 6.99
CA LEU A 77 5.43 9.47 5.64
C LEU A 77 5.32 10.87 5.05
N ARG A 78 4.87 11.85 5.85
CA ARG A 78 4.66 13.22 5.39
C ARG A 78 5.97 13.91 4.96
N PRO A 79 7.06 13.90 5.74
CA PRO A 79 8.35 14.41 5.28
C PRO A 79 8.88 13.65 4.06
N LEU A 80 8.71 12.33 4.02
CA LEU A 80 9.20 11.46 2.96
C LEU A 80 8.61 11.79 1.58
N PHE A 81 7.30 12.02 1.53
CA PHE A 81 6.58 12.26 0.28
C PHE A 81 6.32 13.74 -0.03
N ALA A 82 6.76 14.67 0.83
CA ALA A 82 6.54 16.11 0.64
C ALA A 82 7.06 16.63 -0.71
N ALA A 83 8.19 16.09 -1.18
CA ALA A 83 8.83 16.48 -2.44
C ALA A 83 8.55 15.51 -3.60
N ALA A 84 7.72 14.48 -3.40
CA ALA A 84 7.42 13.50 -4.44
C ALA A 84 6.63 14.14 -5.59
N ARG A 85 6.97 13.78 -6.83
CA ARG A 85 6.22 14.22 -8.02
C ARG A 85 5.01 13.30 -8.24
N PRO A 86 3.90 13.80 -8.81
CA PRO A 86 2.73 12.95 -9.09
C PRO A 86 3.04 11.68 -9.90
N LEU A 87 3.90 11.79 -10.92
CA LEU A 87 4.34 10.63 -11.70
C LEU A 87 5.22 9.65 -10.90
N GLU A 88 6.00 10.16 -9.94
CA GLU A 88 6.78 9.30 -9.04
C GLU A 88 5.85 8.53 -8.09
N ILE A 89 4.78 9.16 -7.62
CA ILE A 89 3.76 8.51 -6.78
C ILE A 89 3.08 7.38 -7.56
N VAL A 90 2.53 7.68 -8.74
CA VAL A 90 1.87 6.67 -9.58
C VAL A 90 2.83 5.53 -9.93
N GLY A 91 4.08 5.85 -10.29
CA GLY A 91 5.08 4.83 -10.64
C GLY A 91 5.39 3.87 -9.49
N VAL A 92 5.60 4.37 -8.28
CA VAL A 92 5.86 3.53 -7.10
C VAL A 92 4.62 2.74 -6.72
N SER A 93 3.44 3.36 -6.71
CA SER A 93 2.20 2.68 -6.34
C SER A 93 1.84 1.55 -7.31
N VAL A 94 2.07 1.73 -8.61
CA VAL A 94 1.89 0.64 -9.60
C VAL A 94 2.95 -0.45 -9.41
N ALA A 95 4.21 -0.09 -9.18
CA ALA A 95 5.27 -1.06 -8.97
C ALA A 95 5.01 -1.91 -7.72
N ALA A 96 4.62 -1.30 -6.60
CA ALA A 96 4.24 -1.97 -5.37
C ALA A 96 2.99 -2.84 -5.56
N GLY A 97 1.94 -2.28 -6.16
CA GLY A 97 0.71 -3.01 -6.45
C GLY A 97 0.94 -4.25 -7.33
N VAL A 98 1.88 -4.21 -8.28
CA VAL A 98 2.23 -5.40 -9.09
C VAL A 98 3.13 -6.36 -8.31
N GLY A 99 4.24 -5.86 -7.77
CA GLY A 99 5.27 -6.69 -7.15
C GLY A 99 4.77 -7.39 -5.90
N GLU A 100 4.17 -6.62 -4.99
CA GLU A 100 3.69 -7.15 -3.72
C GLU A 100 2.51 -8.11 -3.92
N GLU A 101 1.54 -7.81 -4.80
CA GLU A 101 0.44 -8.74 -5.05
C GLU A 101 0.91 -10.03 -5.75
N LEU A 102 1.89 -9.95 -6.65
CA LEU A 102 2.51 -11.16 -7.20
C LEU A 102 3.19 -11.99 -6.11
N LEU A 103 3.96 -11.38 -5.22
CA LEU A 103 4.64 -12.11 -4.15
C LEU A 103 3.65 -12.70 -3.15
N PHE A 104 2.81 -11.85 -2.55
CA PHE A 104 2.00 -12.26 -1.43
C PHE A 104 0.77 -13.04 -1.86
N ARG A 105 0.12 -12.69 -2.99
CA ARG A 105 -1.13 -13.35 -3.42
C ARG A 105 -0.84 -14.41 -4.48
N GLY A 106 0.05 -14.11 -5.41
CA GLY A 106 0.46 -15.03 -6.46
C GLY A 106 1.35 -16.19 -6.00
N ALA A 107 2.26 -15.95 -5.05
CA ALA A 107 3.15 -16.99 -4.50
C ALA A 107 2.73 -17.44 -3.09
N VAL A 108 2.85 -16.55 -2.09
CA VAL A 108 2.72 -16.95 -0.68
C VAL A 108 1.31 -17.45 -0.36
N GLN A 109 0.26 -16.74 -0.77
CA GLN A 109 -1.13 -17.14 -0.51
C GLN A 109 -1.49 -18.40 -1.28
N ALA A 110 -1.00 -18.56 -2.51
CA ALA A 110 -1.23 -19.75 -3.31
C ALA A 110 -0.64 -21.01 -2.67
N GLU A 111 0.47 -20.89 -1.93
CA GLU A 111 1.10 -22.03 -1.26
C GLU A 111 0.65 -22.23 0.20
N PHE A 112 0.56 -21.15 0.96
CA PHE A 112 0.42 -21.19 2.42
C PHE A 112 -0.91 -20.63 2.92
N GLY A 113 -1.75 -20.15 2.01
CA GLY A 113 -3.09 -19.64 2.32
C GLY A 113 -3.11 -18.19 2.78
N LEU A 114 -4.35 -17.68 2.91
CA LEU A 114 -4.67 -16.28 3.16
C LEU A 114 -4.04 -15.71 4.44
N VAL A 115 -4.07 -16.49 5.52
CA VAL A 115 -3.60 -16.03 6.83
C VAL A 115 -2.09 -15.81 6.82
N VAL A 116 -1.31 -16.78 6.31
CA VAL A 116 0.15 -16.68 6.25
C VAL A 116 0.57 -15.51 5.36
N ALA A 117 -0.03 -15.39 4.17
CA ALA A 117 0.23 -14.27 3.27
C ALA A 117 -0.04 -12.91 3.93
N SER A 118 -1.17 -12.77 4.62
CA SER A 118 -1.57 -11.52 5.26
C SER A 118 -0.67 -11.14 6.44
N VAL A 119 -0.26 -12.13 7.24
CA VAL A 119 0.70 -11.91 8.34
C VAL A 119 2.05 -11.47 7.79
N LEU A 120 2.58 -12.17 6.79
CA LEU A 120 3.87 -11.82 6.18
C LEU A 120 3.83 -10.45 5.50
N PHE A 121 2.71 -10.11 4.84
CA PHE A 121 2.46 -8.79 4.26
C PHE A 121 2.54 -7.68 5.32
N GLY A 122 1.85 -7.86 6.45
CA GLY A 122 1.91 -6.91 7.56
C GLY A 122 3.31 -6.81 8.19
N LEU A 123 4.02 -7.93 8.33
CA LEU A 123 5.38 -7.96 8.86
C LEU A 123 6.38 -7.22 7.97
N ALA A 124 6.24 -7.31 6.64
CA ALA A 124 7.07 -6.57 5.69
C ALA A 124 6.99 -5.05 5.87
N HIS A 125 5.90 -4.56 6.48
CA HIS A 125 5.66 -3.15 6.74
C HIS A 125 6.12 -2.67 8.14
N VAL A 126 6.71 -3.56 8.95
CA VAL A 126 7.23 -3.23 10.27
C VAL A 126 8.70 -2.79 10.18
N GLY A 127 8.93 -1.48 10.01
CA GLY A 127 10.28 -0.88 10.12
C GLY A 127 10.83 -0.69 11.55
N GLY A 128 10.06 -0.99 12.59
CA GLY A 128 10.50 -0.86 13.99
C GLY A 128 9.36 -0.94 15.00
N ARG A 129 9.66 -0.81 16.30
CA ARG A 129 8.65 -0.92 17.37
C ARG A 129 7.48 0.07 17.22
N SER A 130 7.73 1.26 16.69
CA SER A 130 6.71 2.30 16.49
C SER A 130 5.74 2.01 15.35
N SER A 131 6.07 1.11 14.42
CA SER A 131 5.22 0.75 13.28
C SER A 131 4.54 -0.61 13.44
N LEU A 132 4.66 -1.29 14.59
CA LEU A 132 3.98 -2.58 14.82
C LEU A 132 2.47 -2.50 14.60
N VAL A 133 1.82 -1.47 15.14
CA VAL A 133 0.38 -1.25 14.96
C VAL A 133 0.05 -1.02 13.48
N PHE A 134 0.92 -0.33 12.75
CA PHE A 134 0.76 -0.15 11.31
C PHE A 134 0.89 -1.48 10.57
N GLY A 135 1.87 -2.33 10.92
CA GLY A 135 1.98 -3.67 10.35
C GLY A 135 0.76 -4.55 10.61
N VAL A 136 0.17 -4.50 11.81
CA VAL A 136 -1.10 -5.20 12.11
C VAL A 136 -2.24 -4.68 11.24
N TRP A 137 -2.34 -3.35 11.07
CA TRP A 137 -3.35 -2.75 10.18
C TRP A 137 -3.14 -3.18 8.73
N VAL A 138 -1.90 -3.20 8.25
CA VAL A 138 -1.54 -3.67 6.91
C VAL A 138 -1.84 -5.16 6.75
N ALA A 139 -1.66 -5.99 7.78
CA ALA A 139 -2.08 -7.39 7.74
C ALA A 139 -3.61 -7.53 7.54
N VAL A 140 -4.42 -6.68 8.18
CA VAL A 140 -5.88 -6.66 7.99
C VAL A 140 -6.24 -6.25 6.56
N ILE A 141 -5.60 -5.21 6.02
CA ILE A 141 -5.72 -4.87 4.59
C ILE A 141 -5.28 -6.06 3.73
N GLY A 142 -4.26 -6.78 4.18
CA GLY A 142 -3.73 -7.93 3.47
C GLY A 142 -4.74 -9.07 3.33
N VAL A 143 -5.55 -9.30 4.38
CA VAL A 143 -6.70 -10.22 4.34
C VAL A 143 -7.74 -9.73 3.33
N ALA A 144 -8.06 -8.44 3.32
CA ALA A 144 -9.02 -7.87 2.38
C ALA A 144 -8.57 -8.01 0.92
N LEU A 145 -7.30 -7.75 0.61
CA LEU A 145 -6.73 -7.92 -0.74
C LEU A 145 -6.66 -9.40 -1.13
N GLY A 146 -6.30 -10.28 -0.21
CA GLY A 146 -6.29 -11.72 -0.48
C GLY A 146 -7.68 -12.30 -0.71
N TRP A 147 -8.69 -11.81 0.01
CA TRP A 147 -10.10 -12.13 -0.25
C TRP A 147 -10.57 -11.55 -1.58
N LEU A 148 -10.17 -10.31 -1.91
CA LEU A 148 -10.47 -9.66 -3.18
C LEU A 148 -9.94 -10.48 -4.37
N ALA A 149 -8.73 -11.04 -4.26
CA ALA A 149 -8.16 -11.94 -5.25
C ALA A 149 -9.05 -13.18 -5.49
N HIS A 150 -9.59 -13.74 -4.41
CA HIS A 150 -10.44 -14.92 -4.46
C HIS A 150 -11.79 -14.64 -5.15
N VAL A 151 -12.49 -13.56 -4.75
CA VAL A 151 -13.79 -13.22 -5.34
C VAL A 151 -13.69 -12.72 -6.79
N ALA A 152 -12.59 -12.06 -7.15
CA ALA A 152 -12.35 -11.59 -8.51
C ALA A 152 -11.81 -12.70 -9.44
N GLY A 153 -11.44 -13.87 -8.89
CA GLY A 153 -10.87 -14.97 -9.66
C GLY A 153 -9.48 -14.65 -10.25
N GLY A 154 -8.71 -13.77 -9.63
CA GLY A 154 -7.37 -13.40 -10.12
C GLY A 154 -6.77 -12.17 -9.47
N LEU A 155 -5.54 -11.85 -9.86
CA LEU A 155 -4.74 -10.80 -9.23
C LEU A 155 -5.01 -9.38 -9.74
N LEU A 156 -5.75 -9.20 -10.84
CA LEU A 156 -5.97 -7.85 -11.38
C LEU A 156 -6.71 -6.95 -10.37
N ALA A 157 -7.73 -7.46 -9.70
CA ALA A 157 -8.48 -6.70 -8.70
C ALA A 157 -7.61 -6.23 -7.52
N PRO A 158 -6.86 -7.10 -6.81
CA PRO A 158 -5.98 -6.64 -5.74
C PRO A 158 -4.83 -5.75 -6.24
N ILE A 159 -4.26 -5.99 -7.43
CA ILE A 159 -3.23 -5.11 -8.02
C ILE A 159 -3.78 -3.68 -8.20
N VAL A 160 -4.96 -3.57 -8.83
CA VAL A 160 -5.61 -2.27 -9.06
C VAL A 160 -5.99 -1.63 -7.74
N ALA A 161 -6.55 -2.39 -6.79
CA ALA A 161 -6.93 -1.88 -5.48
C ALA A 161 -5.74 -1.30 -4.72
N HIS A 162 -4.63 -2.05 -4.67
CA HIS A 162 -3.41 -1.65 -3.99
C HIS A 162 -2.80 -0.40 -4.65
N ALA A 163 -2.57 -0.44 -5.96
CA ALA A 163 -1.96 0.68 -6.68
C ALA A 163 -2.81 1.97 -6.61
N ALA A 164 -4.14 1.86 -6.76
CA ALA A 164 -5.03 3.00 -6.69
C ALA A 164 -5.14 3.57 -5.27
N TYR A 165 -5.22 2.69 -4.26
CA TYR A 165 -5.22 3.10 -2.85
C TYR A 165 -3.95 3.85 -2.48
N ASP A 166 -2.78 3.30 -2.82
CA ASP A 166 -1.49 3.93 -2.53
C ASP A 166 -1.34 5.27 -3.25
N THR A 167 -1.74 5.32 -4.53
CA THR A 167 -1.73 6.57 -5.29
C THR A 167 -2.57 7.64 -4.59
N ALA A 168 -3.77 7.29 -4.12
CA ALA A 168 -4.65 8.20 -3.41
C ALA A 168 -4.07 8.62 -2.04
N ALA A 169 -3.60 7.66 -1.25
CA ALA A 169 -3.08 7.89 0.09
C ALA A 169 -1.81 8.76 0.07
N ILE A 170 -0.85 8.44 -0.80
CA ILE A 170 0.40 9.20 -0.94
C ILE A 170 0.13 10.59 -1.55
N SER A 171 -0.79 10.70 -2.51
CA SER A 171 -1.20 12.01 -3.04
C SER A 171 -1.83 12.89 -1.97
N TYR A 172 -2.65 12.31 -1.09
CA TYR A 172 -3.21 13.02 0.06
C TYR A 172 -2.11 13.47 1.05
N ILE A 173 -1.16 12.59 1.38
CA ILE A 173 -0.01 12.91 2.23
C ILE A 173 0.79 14.09 1.66
N ARG A 174 1.10 14.05 0.36
CA ARG A 174 1.81 15.12 -0.35
C ARG A 174 1.02 16.43 -0.31
N TRP A 175 -0.28 16.39 -0.56
CA TRP A 175 -1.13 17.57 -0.51
C TRP A 175 -1.20 18.18 0.90
N ASP A 176 -1.39 17.36 1.94
CA ASP A 176 -1.39 17.80 3.35
C ASP A 176 -0.02 18.38 3.76
N ALA A 177 1.08 17.85 3.22
CA ALA A 177 2.41 18.43 3.36
C ALA A 177 2.51 19.84 2.80
N ALA A 178 2.03 20.06 1.57
CA ALA A 178 2.06 21.36 0.91
C ALA A 178 1.20 22.40 1.65
N VAL A 179 -0.03 22.05 2.03
CA VAL A 179 -0.96 22.96 2.72
C VAL A 179 -0.41 23.39 4.07
N ARG A 180 -0.03 22.44 4.93
CA ARG A 180 0.43 22.74 6.29
C ARG A 180 1.86 23.28 6.34
N GLY A 181 2.68 23.01 5.32
CA GLY A 181 4.00 23.62 5.17
C GLY A 181 3.90 25.12 4.83
N GLY A 182 2.95 25.49 3.96
CA GLY A 182 2.67 26.88 3.62
C GLY A 182 2.15 27.70 4.82
N SER A 183 1.32 27.11 5.67
CA SER A 183 0.79 27.80 6.86
C SER A 183 1.87 28.15 7.90
N GLN A 184 2.92 27.32 8.06
CA GLN A 184 4.01 27.62 9.00
C GLN A 184 4.96 28.71 8.48
N ALA A 185 5.23 28.74 7.17
CA ALA A 185 6.06 29.78 6.55
C ALA A 185 5.39 31.16 6.51
N ALA A 186 4.05 31.21 6.49
CA ALA A 186 3.27 32.45 6.57
C ALA A 186 3.17 32.99 8.00
N GLY A 187 3.19 32.11 9.02
CA GLY A 187 3.13 32.49 10.44
C GLY A 187 4.45 33.02 11.00
N SER A 188 5.60 32.63 10.45
CA SER A 188 6.91 33.12 10.90
C SER A 188 7.36 34.45 10.28
N ARG A 189 6.55 35.01 9.37
CA ARG A 189 6.79 36.32 8.72
C ARG A 189 5.91 37.45 9.28
N ARG A 190 5.21 37.18 10.38
CA ARG A 190 4.47 38.17 11.17
C ARG A 190 5.12 38.28 12.54
#